data_AF-A0A5J4UGF0-F1
#
_entry.id   AF-A0A5J4UGF0-F1
#
_cell.length_a   1.000
_cell.length_b   1.000
_cell.length_c   1.000
_cell.angle_alpha   90.00
_cell.angle_beta   90.00
_cell.angle_gamma   90.00
#
_symmetry.space_group_name_H-M   'P 1'
#
loop_
_entity.id
_entity.type
_entity.pdbx_description
1 polymer ?
#
loop_
_entity_poly.entity_id
_entity_poly.type
_entity_poly.pdbx_seq_one_letter_code
_entity_poly.pdbx_strand_id
1 'polypeptide(L)'
;MPRQTIKIKEFTIMFNDDGCDKIGKFMTPIDPDRLMYKNIMDSNCIEQDILPKDNINDAIDYLKNNRVPQIEGLYEALFKRETFRHCSVYVSDKNNSKIISAANVGIQHENIDPNELQQLVNFAYEYDGQNKIMVMFACYLLYERIHPHEDGNGRMGRLLFLENVYQLTKSFIPLSTALRHNKQSKQLMNEIFKHISFGEIMKKRQIKSGDAAIYRVEIQEMDLNRFYDIINDNQRTKQQYYTLDLDDNTCKLITKLLNSIRV
;
A
#
# COMPACT_ATOMS: atom_id res chain seq x y z
N MET A 1 22.99 -10.70 5.95
CA MET A 1 22.67 -9.96 7.20
C MET A 1 21.75 -10.84 8.04
N PRO A 2 21.64 -10.69 9.37
CA PRO A 2 20.74 -11.54 10.15
C PRO A 2 19.29 -11.29 9.70
N ARG A 3 18.59 -12.38 9.39
CA ARG A 3 17.19 -12.35 8.99
C ARG A 3 16.32 -12.19 10.23
N GLN A 4 15.47 -11.18 10.25
CA GLN A 4 14.49 -10.93 11.30
C GLN A 4 13.17 -11.61 10.95
N THR A 5 12.46 -12.08 11.97
CA THR A 5 11.11 -12.64 11.82
C THR A 5 10.25 -12.13 12.96
N ILE A 6 9.19 -11.41 12.59
CA ILE A 6 8.21 -10.82 13.49
C ILE A 6 6.90 -11.58 13.29
N LYS A 7 6.33 -12.08 14.39
CA LYS A 7 5.01 -12.71 14.39
C LYS A 7 4.04 -11.83 15.17
N ILE A 8 2.91 -11.50 14.55
CA ILE A 8 1.86 -10.66 15.12
C ILE A 8 0.57 -11.44 14.97
N LYS A 9 0.29 -12.34 15.92
CA LYS A 9 -0.83 -13.29 15.81
C LYS A 9 -0.77 -14.04 14.46
N GLU A 10 -1.72 -13.79 13.56
CA GLU A 10 -1.80 -14.42 12.23
C GLU A 10 -0.78 -13.85 11.21
N PHE A 11 -0.25 -12.65 11.43
CA PHE A 11 0.70 -12.03 10.51
C PHE A 11 2.13 -12.51 10.79
N THR A 12 2.88 -12.69 9.70
CA THR A 12 4.31 -12.96 9.75
C THR A 12 5.04 -12.00 8.82
N ILE A 13 6.02 -11.27 9.36
CA ILE A 13 6.89 -10.37 8.59
C ILE A 13 8.32 -10.86 8.72
N MET A 14 8.99 -11.06 7.59
CA MET A 14 10.38 -11.45 7.50
C MET A 14 11.13 -10.43 6.66
N PHE A 15 12.30 -10.01 7.11
CA PHE A 15 13.17 -9.08 6.38
C PHE A 15 14.61 -9.23 6.88
N ASN A 16 15.57 -8.71 6.11
CA ASN A 16 16.96 -8.68 6.52
C ASN A 16 17.30 -7.36 7.20
N ASP A 17 18.09 -7.42 8.27
CA ASP A 17 18.54 -6.23 8.99
C ASP A 17 19.56 -5.44 8.18
N ASP A 18 19.08 -4.42 7.46
CA ASP A 18 19.91 -3.52 6.66
C ASP A 18 20.33 -2.23 7.42
N GLY A 19 20.02 -2.13 8.72
CA GLY A 19 20.38 -0.96 9.55
C GLY A 19 19.57 0.30 9.27
N CYS A 20 18.29 0.16 8.89
CA CYS A 20 17.38 1.29 8.65
C CYS A 20 17.14 2.17 9.89
N ASP A 21 17.45 1.73 11.10
CA ASP A 21 17.37 2.57 12.31
C ASP A 21 18.32 3.75 12.30
N LYS A 22 19.41 3.68 11.53
CA LYS A 22 20.38 4.76 11.40
C LYS A 22 19.88 5.86 10.46
N ILE A 23 18.66 5.71 9.93
CA ILE A 23 17.97 6.73 9.16
C ILE A 23 17.50 7.82 10.14
N GLY A 24 18.40 8.78 10.35
CA GLY A 24 18.38 9.75 11.45
C GLY A 24 17.18 10.69 11.49
N LYS A 25 16.89 11.12 12.72
CA LYS A 25 15.94 12.15 13.13
C LYS A 25 16.20 13.45 12.37
N PHE A 26 15.22 13.93 11.61
CA PHE A 26 15.19 15.31 11.14
C PHE A 26 14.19 16.11 11.99
N MET A 27 14.67 17.22 12.56
CA MET A 27 13.85 18.28 13.12
C MET A 27 14.04 19.55 12.30
N THR A 28 12.94 20.10 11.84
CA THR A 28 12.67 21.54 11.96
C THR A 28 11.31 21.66 12.67
N PRO A 29 11.02 22.77 13.36
CA PRO A 29 9.72 23.00 14.00
C PRO A 29 8.68 23.18 12.90
N ILE A 30 8.18 22.07 12.39
CA ILE A 30 7.11 22.03 11.41
C ILE A 30 5.83 21.85 12.22
N ASP A 31 4.88 22.75 11.99
CA ASP A 31 3.48 22.56 12.35
C ASP A 31 3.02 21.17 11.87
N PRO A 32 2.86 20.18 12.77
CA PRO A 32 2.55 18.80 12.39
C PRO A 32 1.24 18.70 11.63
N ASP A 33 0.29 19.58 11.94
CA ASP A 33 -1.02 19.61 11.30
C ASP A 33 -0.89 20.08 9.85
N ARG A 34 -0.11 21.14 9.61
CA ARG A 34 0.18 21.63 8.25
C ARG A 34 0.92 20.58 7.40
N LEU A 35 1.81 19.81 8.03
CA LEU A 35 2.54 18.75 7.33
C LEU A 35 1.66 17.56 7.02
N MET A 36 0.81 17.14 7.96
CA MET A 36 -0.15 16.06 7.76
C MET A 36 -1.16 16.43 6.67
N TYR A 37 -1.67 17.67 6.70
CA TYR A 37 -2.50 18.22 5.63
C TYR A 37 -1.80 18.15 4.28
N LYS A 38 -0.53 18.59 4.21
CA LYS A 38 0.25 18.52 2.97
C LYS A 38 0.41 17.09 2.48
N ASN A 39 0.69 16.13 3.35
CA ASN A 39 0.83 14.72 2.96
C ASN A 39 -0.46 14.14 2.40
N ILE A 40 -1.60 14.39 3.05
CA ILE A 40 -2.91 13.91 2.56
C ILE A 40 -3.22 14.57 1.21
N MET A 41 -2.94 15.86 1.05
CA MET A 41 -3.08 16.55 -0.24
C MET A 41 -2.15 16.01 -1.33
N ASP A 42 -0.88 15.72 -1.00
CA ASP A 42 0.07 15.12 -1.93
C ASP A 42 -0.37 13.72 -2.33
N SER A 43 -0.95 12.98 -1.38
CA SER A 43 -1.53 11.67 -1.60
C SER A 43 -2.70 11.74 -2.57
N ASN A 44 -3.62 12.70 -2.43
CA ASN A 44 -4.71 12.93 -3.40
C ASN A 44 -4.21 13.21 -4.83
N CYS A 45 -3.00 13.74 -4.98
CA CYS A 45 -2.42 14.01 -6.31
C CYS A 45 -1.76 12.76 -6.93
N ILE A 46 -1.50 11.73 -6.13
CA ILE A 46 -0.94 10.46 -6.58
C ILE A 46 -2.07 9.49 -6.90
N GLU A 47 -3.11 9.48 -6.07
CA GLU A 47 -4.33 8.72 -6.28
C GLU A 47 -5.26 9.45 -7.29
N GLN A 48 -6.21 8.75 -7.90
CA GLN A 48 -7.11 9.32 -8.92
C GLN A 48 -8.32 10.08 -8.33
N ASP A 49 -8.37 10.25 -7.02
CA ASP A 49 -9.51 10.79 -6.29
C ASP A 49 -9.07 11.91 -5.33
N ILE A 50 -9.87 12.98 -5.27
CA ILE A 50 -9.59 14.18 -4.49
C ILE A 50 -10.52 14.20 -3.29
N LEU A 51 -9.96 14.02 -2.09
CA LEU A 51 -10.72 14.16 -0.86
C LEU A 51 -11.13 15.63 -0.65
N PRO A 52 -12.39 15.89 -0.25
CA PRO A 52 -12.83 17.20 0.18
C PRO A 52 -11.98 17.73 1.33
N LYS A 53 -11.75 19.05 1.36
CA LYS A 53 -10.97 19.71 2.42
C LYS A 53 -11.49 19.38 3.82
N ASP A 54 -12.80 19.33 3.99
CA ASP A 54 -13.42 19.06 5.29
C ASP A 54 -13.10 17.65 5.77
N ASN A 55 -13.14 16.64 4.89
CA ASN A 55 -12.73 15.27 5.22
C ASN A 55 -11.25 15.19 5.65
N ILE A 56 -10.37 15.98 4.99
CA ILE A 56 -8.95 16.05 5.37
C ILE A 56 -8.80 16.64 6.78
N ASN A 57 -9.54 17.71 7.09
CA ASN A 57 -9.52 18.31 8.42
C ASN A 57 -10.08 17.35 9.48
N ASP A 58 -11.20 16.70 9.21
CA ASP A 58 -11.82 15.69 10.08
C ASP A 58 -10.82 14.56 10.39
N ALA A 59 -10.09 14.08 9.39
CA ALA A 59 -9.08 13.04 9.57
C ALA A 59 -7.89 13.53 10.41
N ILE A 60 -7.42 14.77 10.20
CA ILE A 60 -6.36 15.36 11.02
C ILE A 60 -6.81 15.49 12.48
N ASP A 61 -8.01 16.01 12.72
CA ASP A 61 -8.56 16.13 14.06
C ASP A 61 -8.79 14.76 14.71
N TYR A 62 -9.24 13.76 13.94
CA TYR A 62 -9.33 12.38 14.41
C TYR A 62 -7.96 11.84 14.85
N LEU A 63 -6.92 11.99 14.02
CA LEU A 63 -5.56 11.50 14.31
C LEU A 63 -4.94 12.19 15.52
N LYS A 64 -5.23 13.49 15.74
CA LYS A 64 -4.76 14.24 16.92
C LYS A 64 -5.36 13.74 18.22
N ASN A 65 -6.62 13.29 18.19
CA ASN A 65 -7.35 12.85 19.37
C ASN A 65 -7.17 11.35 19.67
N ASN A 66 -6.47 10.60 18.81
CA ASN A 66 -6.28 9.15 18.96
C ASN A 66 -4.80 8.77 18.95
N ARG A 67 -4.30 8.29 20.09
CA ARG A 67 -2.91 7.81 20.20
C ARG A 67 -2.62 6.66 19.22
N VAL A 68 -3.56 5.73 19.10
CA VAL A 68 -3.55 4.65 18.11
C VAL A 68 -4.83 4.77 17.30
N PRO A 69 -4.76 5.11 16.00
CA PRO A 69 -5.95 5.27 15.19
C PRO A 69 -6.66 3.93 15.00
N GLN A 70 -7.98 3.92 15.19
CA GLN A 70 -8.82 2.82 14.69
C GLN A 70 -8.98 2.97 13.18
N ILE A 71 -8.83 1.87 12.43
CA ILE A 71 -8.93 1.86 10.96
C ILE A 71 -10.28 2.42 10.51
N GLU A 72 -11.37 1.92 11.09
CA GLU A 72 -12.73 2.33 10.74
C GLU A 72 -12.96 3.83 10.99
N GLY A 73 -12.57 4.34 12.17
CA GLY A 73 -12.74 5.75 12.48
C GLY A 73 -11.93 6.69 11.57
N LEU A 74 -10.70 6.30 11.21
CA LEU A 74 -9.89 7.08 10.27
C LEU A 74 -10.45 7.02 8.85
N TYR A 75 -10.87 5.83 8.42
CA TYR A 75 -11.44 5.63 7.09
C TYR A 75 -12.74 6.42 6.93
N GLU A 76 -13.63 6.36 7.92
CA GLU A 76 -14.88 7.12 7.94
C GLU A 76 -14.61 8.63 7.90
N ALA A 77 -13.62 9.13 8.65
CA ALA A 77 -13.24 10.54 8.61
C ALA A 77 -12.77 10.99 7.21
N LEU A 78 -12.01 10.17 6.51
CA LEU A 78 -11.47 10.48 5.18
C LEU A 78 -12.50 10.31 4.06
N PHE A 79 -13.27 9.22 4.08
CA PHE A 79 -14.03 8.76 2.92
C PHE A 79 -15.55 8.81 3.11
N LYS A 80 -16.05 8.93 4.35
CA LYS A 80 -17.49 8.99 4.68
C LYS A 80 -18.29 7.83 4.06
N ARG A 81 -17.71 6.63 4.11
CA ARG A 81 -18.25 5.41 3.48
C ARG A 81 -17.77 4.17 4.22
N GLU A 82 -18.40 3.05 3.90
CA GLU A 82 -18.07 1.75 4.48
C GLU A 82 -16.58 1.42 4.36
N THR A 83 -16.00 0.96 5.48
CA THR A 83 -14.55 0.77 5.60
C THR A 83 -14.06 -0.44 4.83
N PHE A 84 -14.62 -1.62 5.11
CA PHE A 84 -14.17 -2.87 4.52
C PHE A 84 -15.01 -3.20 3.30
N ARG A 85 -14.37 -3.62 2.22
CA ARG A 85 -15.10 -4.03 1.01
C ARG A 85 -15.81 -5.36 1.22
N HIS A 86 -16.88 -5.56 0.46
CA HIS A 86 -17.66 -6.80 0.40
C HIS A 86 -17.62 -7.44 -0.99
N CYS A 87 -16.56 -7.15 -1.75
CA CYS A 87 -16.34 -7.69 -3.09
C CYS A 87 -14.85 -7.87 -3.36
N SER A 88 -14.52 -8.63 -4.39
CA SER A 88 -13.15 -8.79 -4.88
C SER A 88 -12.69 -7.54 -5.63
N VAL A 89 -11.47 -7.09 -5.33
CA VAL A 89 -10.85 -5.92 -5.98
C VAL A 89 -9.45 -6.26 -6.44
N TYR A 90 -9.01 -5.55 -7.47
CA TYR A 90 -7.66 -5.67 -8.01
C TYR A 90 -7.08 -4.29 -8.30
N VAL A 91 -5.76 -4.20 -8.21
CA VAL A 91 -5.00 -3.01 -8.61
C VAL A 91 -4.65 -3.16 -10.08
N SER A 92 -5.15 -2.28 -10.93
CA SER A 92 -4.84 -2.32 -12.37
C SER A 92 -3.36 -2.05 -12.62
N ASP A 93 -2.74 -2.84 -13.50
CA ASP A 93 -1.46 -2.44 -14.09
C ASP A 93 -1.69 -1.45 -15.25
N LYS A 94 -0.65 -0.69 -15.64
CA LYS A 94 -0.75 0.22 -16.78
C LYS A 94 -0.88 -0.58 -18.07
N ASN A 95 -2.12 -0.71 -18.56
CA ASN A 95 -2.49 -1.50 -19.72
C ASN A 95 -1.68 -1.16 -20.98
N ASN A 96 -0.99 -2.17 -21.52
CA ASN A 96 -0.55 -2.15 -22.91
C ASN A 96 -1.67 -2.72 -23.79
N SER A 97 -1.80 -2.25 -25.04
CA SER A 97 -2.89 -2.63 -25.96
C SER A 97 -3.11 -4.15 -26.13
N LYS A 98 -2.11 -4.99 -25.80
CA LYS A 98 -2.10 -6.46 -26.04
C LYS A 98 -2.39 -7.35 -24.81
N ILE A 99 -2.44 -6.80 -23.59
CA ILE A 99 -2.56 -7.59 -22.34
C ILE A 99 -3.56 -6.90 -21.42
N ILE A 100 -4.31 -7.67 -20.62
CA ILE A 100 -5.04 -7.17 -19.45
C ILE A 100 -4.33 -7.75 -18.23
N SER A 101 -3.98 -6.90 -17.26
CA SER A 101 -3.29 -7.35 -16.07
C SER A 101 -3.73 -6.58 -14.83
N ALA A 102 -3.75 -7.31 -13.71
CA ALA A 102 -3.78 -6.76 -12.38
C ALA A 102 -2.36 -6.78 -11.83
N ALA A 103 -1.89 -5.63 -11.34
CA ALA A 103 -0.67 -5.55 -10.58
C ALA A 103 -0.81 -6.28 -9.24
N ASN A 104 -1.99 -6.29 -8.62
CA ASN A 104 -2.27 -7.07 -7.42
C ASN A 104 -3.75 -7.49 -7.37
N VAL A 105 -4.05 -8.60 -6.73
CA VAL A 105 -5.42 -9.00 -6.36
C VAL A 105 -5.51 -8.99 -4.84
N GLY A 106 -6.44 -8.21 -4.30
CA GLY A 106 -6.68 -8.16 -2.86
C GLY A 106 -7.11 -9.51 -2.31
N ILE A 107 -7.05 -9.67 -0.99
CA ILE A 107 -7.55 -10.89 -0.34
C ILE A 107 -9.05 -11.10 -0.65
N GLN A 108 -9.57 -12.34 -0.61
CA GLN A 108 -11.03 -12.52 -0.65
C GLN A 108 -11.69 -11.76 0.51
N HIS A 109 -12.80 -11.07 0.27
CA HIS A 109 -13.35 -10.12 1.24
C HIS A 109 -13.85 -10.81 2.52
N GLU A 110 -14.28 -12.06 2.42
CA GLU A 110 -14.69 -12.91 3.54
C GLU A 110 -13.53 -13.23 4.50
N ASN A 111 -12.29 -13.10 4.03
CA ASN A 111 -11.08 -13.31 4.84
C ASN A 111 -10.53 -12.00 5.41
N ILE A 112 -11.19 -10.86 5.19
CA ILE A 112 -10.85 -9.60 5.85
C ILE A 112 -11.45 -9.64 7.26
N ASP A 113 -10.58 -9.77 8.27
CA ASP A 113 -10.98 -9.60 9.67
C ASP A 113 -10.56 -8.21 10.18
N PRO A 114 -11.51 -7.33 10.51
CA PRO A 114 -11.22 -6.01 11.07
C PRO A 114 -10.32 -6.05 12.32
N ASN A 115 -10.51 -7.04 13.19
CA ASN A 115 -9.75 -7.15 14.44
C ASN A 115 -8.30 -7.53 14.18
N GLU A 116 -8.03 -8.40 13.21
CA GLU A 116 -6.67 -8.77 12.83
C GLU A 116 -5.95 -7.56 12.20
N LEU A 117 -6.61 -6.85 11.28
CA LEU A 117 -6.03 -5.64 10.70
C LEU A 117 -5.75 -4.57 11.75
N GLN A 118 -6.65 -4.39 12.73
CA GLN A 118 -6.41 -3.47 13.83
C GLN A 118 -5.24 -3.93 14.72
N GLN A 119 -5.02 -5.23 14.90
CA GLN A 119 -3.86 -5.74 15.63
C GLN A 119 -2.53 -5.44 14.93
N LEU A 120 -2.50 -5.43 13.59
CA LEU A 120 -1.33 -4.98 12.83
C LEU A 120 -1.03 -3.50 13.12
N VAL A 121 -2.06 -2.65 13.18
CA VAL A 121 -1.91 -1.23 13.55
C VAL A 121 -1.43 -1.08 14.99
N ASN A 122 -2.08 -1.75 15.94
CA ASN A 122 -1.70 -1.69 17.36
C ASN A 122 -0.24 -2.12 17.56
N PHE A 123 0.17 -3.21 16.92
CA PHE A 123 1.56 -3.67 16.93
C PHE A 123 2.53 -2.58 16.44
N ALA A 124 2.26 -1.97 15.29
CA ALA A 124 3.15 -0.95 14.73
C ALA A 124 3.32 0.27 15.65
N TYR A 125 2.25 0.64 16.39
CA TYR A 125 2.27 1.77 17.32
C TYR A 125 2.96 1.43 18.65
N GLU A 126 2.92 0.17 19.08
CA GLU A 126 3.55 -0.31 20.30
C GLU A 126 5.00 -0.78 20.09
N TYR A 127 5.43 -0.96 18.85
CA TYR A 127 6.77 -1.46 18.53
C TYR A 127 7.90 -0.52 19.02
N ASP A 128 8.76 -1.05 19.87
CA ASP A 128 9.92 -0.39 20.48
C ASP A 128 11.26 -1.06 20.15
N GLY A 129 11.24 -2.11 19.33
CA GLY A 129 12.42 -2.83 18.88
C GLY A 129 13.28 -2.09 17.85
N GLN A 130 14.34 -2.76 17.40
CA GLN A 130 15.20 -2.29 16.32
C GLN A 130 14.49 -2.37 14.95
N ASN A 131 15.05 -1.69 13.96
CA ASN A 131 14.55 -1.47 12.61
C ASN A 131 13.13 -0.91 12.54
N LYS A 132 12.76 -0.02 13.47
CA LYS A 132 11.37 0.51 13.60
C LYS A 132 10.83 1.06 12.29
N ILE A 133 11.64 1.82 11.54
CA ILE A 133 11.25 2.36 10.22
C ILE A 133 10.98 1.24 9.21
N MET A 134 11.84 0.21 9.16
CA MET A 134 11.64 -0.94 8.27
C MET A 134 10.39 -1.74 8.66
N VAL A 135 10.18 -1.96 9.96
CA VAL A 135 8.98 -2.65 10.47
C VAL A 135 7.71 -1.91 10.09
N MET A 136 7.70 -0.58 10.26
CA MET A 136 6.58 0.26 9.82
C MET A 136 6.35 0.19 8.31
N PHE A 137 7.43 0.24 7.51
CA PHE A 137 7.33 0.09 6.06
C PHE A 137 6.84 -1.30 5.64
N ALA A 138 7.25 -2.36 6.34
CA ALA A 138 6.77 -3.70 6.10
C ALA A 138 5.29 -3.86 6.48
N CYS A 139 4.82 -3.24 7.57
CA CYS A 139 3.40 -3.19 7.92
C CYS A 139 2.58 -2.47 6.83
N TYR A 140 3.10 -1.36 6.30
CA TYR A 140 2.51 -0.67 5.15
C TYR A 140 2.37 -1.58 3.93
N LEU A 141 3.46 -2.25 3.54
CA LEU A 141 3.45 -3.17 2.39
C LEU A 141 2.49 -4.35 2.59
N LEU A 142 2.43 -4.89 3.80
CA LEU A 142 1.49 -5.96 4.14
C LEU A 142 0.04 -5.48 4.02
N TYR A 143 -0.26 -4.26 4.49
CA TYR A 143 -1.58 -3.63 4.34
C TYR A 143 -1.98 -3.44 2.86
N GLU A 144 -1.06 -2.94 2.04
CA GLU A 144 -1.27 -2.77 0.58
C GLU A 144 -1.53 -4.09 -0.13
N ARG A 145 -0.81 -5.15 0.27
CA ARG A 145 -1.00 -6.50 -0.26
C ARG A 145 -2.39 -7.04 0.07
N ILE A 146 -2.84 -6.88 1.30
CA ILE A 146 -4.16 -7.33 1.76
C ILE A 146 -5.26 -6.56 1.02
N HIS A 147 -5.08 -5.25 0.85
CA HIS A 147 -5.98 -4.38 0.10
C HIS A 147 -7.44 -4.43 0.64
N PRO A 148 -7.67 -4.06 1.91
CA PRO A 148 -8.95 -4.30 2.60
C PRO A 148 -10.10 -3.37 2.18
N HIS A 149 -9.81 -2.26 1.50
CA HIS A 149 -10.82 -1.28 1.11
C HIS A 149 -11.13 -1.38 -0.38
N GLU A 150 -12.30 -0.88 -0.79
CA GLU A 150 -12.65 -0.72 -2.20
C GLU A 150 -11.69 0.28 -2.89
N ASP A 151 -11.39 1.37 -2.20
CA ASP A 151 -10.41 2.37 -2.61
C ASP A 151 -9.79 3.06 -1.38
N GLY A 152 -8.66 3.73 -1.56
CA GLY A 152 -7.96 4.44 -0.50
C GLY A 152 -6.94 3.59 0.26
N ASN A 153 -6.65 2.36 -0.16
CA ASN A 153 -5.65 1.49 0.46
C ASN A 153 -4.29 2.18 0.58
N GLY A 154 -3.78 2.75 -0.52
CA GLY A 154 -2.57 3.58 -0.59
C GLY A 154 -2.52 4.67 0.49
N ARG A 155 -3.60 5.45 0.56
CA ARG A 155 -3.79 6.56 1.50
C ARG A 155 -3.76 6.07 2.95
N MET A 156 -4.58 5.05 3.25
CA MET A 156 -4.71 4.49 4.59
C MET A 156 -3.41 3.86 5.07
N GLY A 157 -2.75 3.05 4.25
CA GLY A 157 -1.50 2.40 4.60
C GLY A 157 -0.40 3.42 4.91
N ARG A 158 -0.27 4.47 4.09
CA ARG A 158 0.71 5.54 4.35
C ARG A 158 0.39 6.30 5.63
N LEU A 159 -0.87 6.69 5.86
CA LEU A 159 -1.26 7.40 7.07
C LEU A 159 -1.05 6.57 8.33
N LEU A 160 -1.51 5.33 8.33
CA LEU A 160 -1.41 4.44 9.49
C LEU A 160 0.06 4.17 9.87
N PHE A 161 0.94 3.91 8.89
CA PHE A 161 2.26 3.35 9.18
C PHE A 161 3.45 4.26 8.90
N LEU A 162 3.33 5.30 8.07
CA LEU A 162 4.49 6.10 7.61
C LEU A 162 4.37 7.60 7.86
N GLU A 163 3.16 8.15 7.70
CA GLU A 163 2.96 9.60 7.61
C GLU A 163 2.37 10.21 8.88
N ASN A 164 1.60 9.46 9.69
CA ASN A 164 1.12 9.92 11.00
C ASN A 164 2.01 9.47 12.19
N VAL A 165 3.13 8.78 11.93
CA VAL A 165 3.92 8.15 13.00
C VAL A 165 4.98 9.06 13.63
N TYR A 166 4.95 10.37 13.36
CA TYR A 166 5.96 11.32 13.84
C TYR A 166 6.16 11.25 15.36
N GLN A 167 5.06 11.21 16.12
CA GLN A 167 5.11 11.14 17.58
C GLN A 167 5.79 9.85 18.09
N LEU A 168 5.80 8.79 17.30
CA LEU A 168 6.34 7.47 17.65
C LEU A 168 7.80 7.27 17.23
N THR A 169 8.20 7.83 16.09
CA THR A 169 9.52 7.62 15.48
C THR A 169 10.44 8.82 15.63
N LYS A 170 9.89 9.99 16.02
CA LYS A 170 10.57 11.29 15.94
C LYS A 170 11.15 11.56 14.55
N SER A 171 10.56 10.96 13.52
CA SER A 171 10.99 11.02 12.14
C SER A 171 9.77 11.04 11.23
N PHE A 172 9.81 11.86 10.20
CA PHE A 172 8.74 11.95 9.23
C PHE A 172 9.13 11.17 7.97
N ILE A 173 8.25 10.31 7.48
CA ILE A 173 8.43 9.64 6.19
C ILE A 173 7.35 10.22 5.25
N PRO A 174 7.59 11.39 4.61
CA PRO A 174 6.64 12.03 3.71
C PRO A 174 6.58 11.29 2.36
N LEU A 175 6.17 10.02 2.39
CA LEU A 175 6.19 9.16 1.22
C LEU A 175 5.31 9.75 0.11
N SER A 176 4.13 10.28 0.44
CA SER A 176 3.25 10.95 -0.52
C SER A 176 3.92 12.16 -1.18
N THR A 177 4.61 13.03 -0.44
CA THR A 177 5.34 14.15 -1.06
C THR A 177 6.45 13.64 -1.99
N ALA A 178 7.23 12.65 -1.53
CA ALA A 178 8.32 12.10 -2.32
C ALA A 178 7.82 11.41 -3.58
N LEU A 179 6.77 10.59 -3.46
CA LEU A 179 6.11 9.97 -4.59
C LEU A 179 5.58 11.05 -5.52
N ARG A 180 4.93 12.11 -5.07
CA ARG A 180 4.38 13.15 -5.94
C ARG A 180 5.47 13.82 -6.79
N HIS A 181 6.57 14.22 -6.16
CA HIS A 181 7.56 15.12 -6.76
C HIS A 181 8.83 14.46 -7.27
N ASN A 182 9.15 13.24 -6.83
CA ASN A 182 10.38 12.54 -7.19
C ASN A 182 10.08 11.31 -8.07
N LYS A 183 10.42 11.42 -9.35
CA LYS A 183 10.26 10.34 -10.33
C LYS A 183 11.04 9.07 -9.95
N GLN A 184 12.22 9.22 -9.35
CA GLN A 184 13.01 8.09 -8.88
C GLN A 184 12.31 7.39 -7.72
N SER A 185 11.73 8.14 -6.79
CA SER A 185 10.95 7.58 -5.68
C SER A 185 9.72 6.80 -6.19
N LYS A 186 9.00 7.32 -7.20
CA LYS A 186 7.92 6.57 -7.89
C LYS A 186 8.43 5.27 -8.49
N GLN A 187 9.57 5.32 -9.19
CA GLN A 187 10.15 4.12 -9.82
C GLN A 187 10.54 3.07 -8.78
N LEU A 188 11.23 3.48 -7.71
CA LEU A 188 11.60 2.59 -6.61
C LEU A 188 10.38 1.95 -5.96
N MET A 189 9.33 2.75 -5.68
CA MET A 189 8.10 2.24 -5.10
C MET A 189 7.40 1.22 -5.99
N ASN A 190 7.36 1.46 -7.31
CA ASN A 190 6.81 0.51 -8.27
C ASN A 190 7.59 -0.81 -8.28
N GLU A 191 8.93 -0.77 -8.20
CA GLU A 191 9.73 -1.99 -8.11
C GLU A 191 9.46 -2.72 -6.79
N ILE A 192 9.39 -2.01 -5.66
CA ILE A 192 9.03 -2.61 -4.35
C ILE A 192 7.66 -3.29 -4.42
N PHE A 193 6.67 -2.66 -5.05
CA PHE A 193 5.32 -3.22 -5.14
C PHE A 193 5.27 -4.53 -5.92
N LYS A 194 6.06 -4.69 -6.98
CA LYS A 194 6.14 -5.97 -7.72
C LYS A 194 6.51 -7.15 -6.82
N HIS A 195 7.25 -6.93 -5.74
CA HIS A 195 7.64 -7.99 -4.80
C HIS A 195 6.52 -8.39 -3.84
N ILE A 196 5.55 -7.51 -3.60
CA ILE A 196 4.42 -7.80 -2.70
C ILE A 196 3.14 -8.18 -3.43
N SER A 197 3.11 -7.92 -4.74
CA SER A 197 2.02 -8.17 -5.65
C SER A 197 1.71 -9.64 -5.91
N PHE A 198 0.44 -9.98 -5.84
CA PHE A 198 -0.13 -11.21 -6.40
C PHE A 198 -0.73 -10.93 -7.78
N GLY A 199 0.09 -10.40 -8.68
CA GLY A 199 -0.37 -9.98 -10.00
C GLY A 199 -1.00 -11.12 -10.80
N GLU A 200 -2.02 -10.78 -11.58
CA GLU A 200 -2.67 -11.69 -12.51
C GLU A 200 -2.52 -11.12 -13.92
N ILE A 201 -2.11 -11.97 -14.88
CA ILE A 201 -1.85 -11.54 -16.25
C ILE A 201 -2.61 -12.44 -17.21
N MET A 202 -3.46 -11.84 -18.03
CA MET A 202 -4.10 -12.52 -19.15
C MET A 202 -3.70 -11.88 -20.48
N LYS A 203 -3.11 -12.68 -21.37
CA LYS A 203 -2.80 -12.24 -22.74
C LYS A 203 -4.09 -12.24 -23.56
N LYS A 204 -4.37 -11.14 -24.27
CA LYS A 204 -5.52 -11.04 -25.18
C LYS A 204 -5.35 -12.01 -26.36
N ARG A 205 -6.45 -12.60 -26.84
CA ARG A 205 -6.42 -13.46 -28.03
C ARG A 205 -6.06 -12.62 -29.26
N GLN A 206 -5.06 -13.05 -30.04
CA GLN A 206 -4.76 -12.44 -31.34
C GLN A 206 -5.36 -13.31 -32.44
N ILE A 207 -6.28 -12.75 -33.23
CA ILE A 207 -6.78 -13.39 -34.45
C ILE A 207 -5.98 -12.81 -35.61
N LYS A 208 -5.24 -13.65 -36.33
CA LYS A 208 -4.65 -13.30 -37.63
C LYS A 208 -5.67 -13.69 -38.71
N SER A 209 -6.19 -12.74 -39.48
CA SER A 209 -6.86 -13.09 -40.74
C SER A 209 -5.79 -13.31 -41.83
N GLY A 210 -6.13 -14.12 -42.84
CA GLY A 210 -5.21 -14.55 -43.90
C GLY A 210 -4.58 -13.41 -44.72
N ASP A 211 -5.23 -12.24 -44.76
CA ASP A 211 -4.76 -11.07 -45.52
C ASP A 211 -4.27 -9.98 -44.57
N ALA A 212 -3.08 -10.17 -44.00
CA ALA A 212 -2.14 -9.18 -43.43
C ALA A 212 -2.66 -7.97 -42.60
N ALA A 213 -3.91 -7.95 -42.15
CA ALA A 213 -4.48 -6.94 -41.28
C ALA A 213 -4.66 -7.57 -39.89
N ILE A 214 -3.80 -7.19 -38.94
CA ILE A 214 -4.03 -7.51 -37.53
C ILE A 214 -5.20 -6.62 -37.10
N TYR A 215 -6.42 -7.14 -37.19
CA TYR A 215 -7.58 -6.54 -36.53
C TYR A 215 -7.28 -6.56 -35.03
N ARG A 216 -7.00 -5.40 -34.46
CA ARG A 216 -7.05 -5.21 -33.01
C ARG A 216 -8.52 -5.27 -32.64
N VAL A 217 -8.99 -6.47 -32.32
CA VAL A 217 -10.30 -6.60 -31.70
C VAL A 217 -10.21 -5.82 -30.38
N GLU A 218 -11.12 -4.87 -30.17
CA GLU A 218 -11.35 -4.29 -28.85
C GLU A 218 -11.49 -5.41 -27.82
N ILE A 219 -11.19 -5.14 -26.54
CA ILE A 219 -11.35 -6.15 -25.49
C ILE A 219 -12.77 -6.70 -25.61
N GLN A 220 -12.91 -7.95 -26.04
CA GLN A 220 -14.23 -8.56 -26.11
C GLN A 220 -14.72 -8.77 -24.69
N GLU A 221 -16.02 -8.57 -24.48
CA GLU A 221 -16.69 -8.80 -23.19
C GLU A 221 -16.32 -10.17 -22.61
N MET A 222 -16.15 -11.20 -23.45
CA MET A 222 -15.73 -12.54 -23.05
C MET A 222 -14.31 -12.60 -22.44
N ASP A 223 -13.35 -11.86 -23.00
CA ASP A 223 -11.99 -11.79 -22.44
C ASP A 223 -12.01 -11.05 -21.11
N LEU A 224 -12.87 -10.02 -20.98
CA LEU A 224 -13.03 -9.29 -19.73
C LEU A 224 -13.70 -10.15 -18.65
N ASN A 225 -14.77 -10.87 -18.99
CA ASN A 225 -15.46 -11.79 -18.08
C ASN A 225 -14.51 -12.89 -17.59
N ARG A 226 -13.73 -13.49 -18.50
CA ARG A 226 -12.71 -14.48 -18.13
C ARG A 226 -11.64 -13.90 -17.19
N PHE A 227 -11.25 -12.64 -17.40
CA PHE A 227 -10.33 -11.98 -16.48
C PHE A 227 -10.95 -11.81 -15.09
N TYR A 228 -12.21 -11.38 -15.02
CA TYR A 228 -12.92 -11.30 -13.74
C TYR A 228 -13.08 -12.66 -13.07
N ASP A 229 -13.32 -13.73 -13.82
CA ASP A 229 -13.34 -15.09 -13.29
C ASP A 229 -12.00 -15.43 -12.61
N ILE A 230 -10.85 -15.12 -13.24
CA ILE A 230 -9.52 -15.34 -12.65
C ILE A 230 -9.34 -14.55 -11.34
N ILE A 231 -9.81 -13.31 -11.29
CA ILE A 231 -9.72 -12.46 -10.10
C ILE A 231 -10.62 -13.00 -8.97
N ASN A 232 -11.82 -13.44 -9.32
CA ASN A 232 -12.82 -13.96 -8.37
C ASN A 232 -12.44 -15.36 -7.88
N ASP A 233 -11.86 -16.20 -8.73
CA ASP A 233 -11.40 -17.56 -8.43
C ASP A 233 -10.07 -17.59 -7.69
N ASN A 234 -9.57 -16.46 -7.21
CA ASN A 234 -8.30 -16.37 -6.49
C ASN A 234 -8.24 -17.36 -5.30
N GLN A 235 -7.53 -18.48 -5.50
CA GLN A 235 -7.39 -19.61 -4.56
C GLN A 235 -6.32 -19.39 -3.49
N ARG A 236 -5.76 -18.18 -3.39
CA ARG A 236 -4.73 -17.87 -2.40
C ARG A 236 -5.34 -17.93 -1.00
N THR A 237 -4.63 -18.60 -0.11
CA THR A 237 -5.01 -18.74 1.29
C THR A 237 -4.81 -17.42 2.04
N LYS A 238 -5.59 -17.22 3.11
CA LYS A 238 -5.41 -16.10 4.05
C LYS A 238 -3.95 -15.95 4.52
N GLN A 239 -3.29 -17.06 4.83
CA GLN A 239 -1.91 -17.05 5.29
C GLN A 239 -0.91 -16.53 4.24
N GLN A 240 -1.15 -16.76 2.95
CA GLN A 240 -0.31 -16.22 1.88
C GLN A 240 -0.39 -14.68 1.84
N TYR A 241 -1.58 -14.11 2.08
CA TYR A 241 -1.72 -12.66 2.22
C TYR A 241 -1.05 -12.12 3.48
N TYR A 242 -1.15 -12.85 4.59
CA TYR A 242 -0.71 -12.39 5.91
C TYR A 242 0.78 -12.62 6.18
N THR A 243 1.49 -13.26 5.25
CA THR A 243 2.92 -13.52 5.34
C THR A 243 3.69 -12.64 4.36
N LEU A 244 4.46 -11.67 4.87
CA LEU A 244 5.36 -10.83 4.08
C LEU A 244 6.81 -11.27 4.26
N ASP A 245 7.45 -11.65 3.16
CA ASP A 245 8.88 -11.97 3.11
C ASP A 245 9.59 -10.98 2.19
N LEU A 246 10.39 -10.10 2.79
CA LEU A 246 11.22 -9.14 2.08
C LEU A 246 12.64 -9.70 1.97
N ASP A 247 13.05 -9.99 0.73
CA ASP A 247 14.43 -10.41 0.45
C ASP A 247 15.43 -9.26 0.55
N ASP A 248 16.73 -9.58 0.47
CA ASP A 248 17.83 -8.59 0.51
C ASP A 248 17.67 -7.49 -0.55
N ASN A 249 17.17 -7.84 -1.73
CA ASN A 249 17.04 -6.88 -2.83
C ASN A 249 15.93 -5.87 -2.54
N THR A 250 14.80 -6.35 -2.03
CA THR A 250 13.65 -5.53 -1.65
C THR A 250 14.01 -4.63 -0.48
N CYS A 251 14.70 -5.14 0.54
CA CYS A 251 15.18 -4.35 1.68
C CYS A 251 16.12 -3.21 1.24
N LYS A 252 17.02 -3.48 0.27
CA LYS A 252 17.87 -2.45 -0.34
C LYS A 252 17.09 -1.40 -1.14
N LEU A 253 16.05 -1.81 -1.87
CA LEU A 253 15.18 -0.87 -2.59
C LEU A 253 14.45 0.07 -1.61
N ILE A 254 13.91 -0.48 -0.51
CA ILE A 254 13.26 0.31 0.56
C ILE A 254 14.28 1.28 1.17
N THR A 255 15.47 0.81 1.53
CA THR A 255 16.54 1.66 2.08
C THR A 255 16.92 2.78 1.12
N LYS A 256 17.05 2.48 -0.18
CA LYS A 256 17.33 3.46 -1.22
C LYS A 256 16.22 4.50 -1.37
N LEU A 257 14.96 4.06 -1.32
CA LEU A 257 13.79 4.94 -1.32
C LEU A 257 13.83 5.87 -0.10
N LEU A 258 13.96 5.33 1.10
CA LEU A 258 14.01 6.11 2.33
C LEU A 258 15.16 7.13 2.34
N ASN A 259 16.32 6.78 1.78
CA ASN A 259 17.43 7.72 1.62
C ASN A 259 17.14 8.82 0.59
N SER A 260 16.37 8.53 -0.47
CA SER A 260 15.96 9.52 -1.48
C SER A 260 14.95 10.55 -0.96
N ILE A 261 14.20 10.21 0.08
CA ILE A 261 13.21 11.09 0.73
C ILE A 261 13.90 12.17 1.58
N ARG A 262 15.20 12.00 1.89
CA ARG A 262 15.99 12.92 2.73
C ARG A 262 16.47 14.20 2.03
N VAL A 263 16.31 14.30 0.71
CA VAL A 263 16.89 15.39 -0.11
C VAL A 263 15.89 16.52 -0.32
#